data_AF-A0A6J6UB45-F1
#
_entry.id   AF-A0A6J6UB45-F1
#
_cell.length_a   1.000
_cell.length_b   1.000
_cell.length_c   1.000
_cell.angle_alpha   90.00
_cell.angle_beta   90.00
_cell.angle_gamma   90.00
#
_symmetry.space_group_name_H-M   'P 1'
#
loop_
_entity.id
_entity.type
_entity.pdbx_description
1 polymer ?
#
loop_
_entity_poly.entity_id
_entity_poly.type
_entity_poly.pdbx_seq_one_letter_code
_entity_poly.pdbx_strand_id
1 'polypeptide(L)'
;MRLDHVSYVTSHDQLADTVQRLGSRLGSAFVDGGVHPRFGTRNFTLPLQNGHYLEVVCPLDHPAADSSPFGKAVSKRAAEGGGWLTWVLASDDISPIETRLGRPAVEGHRTKPDGKDLSWKQIGILELLTDKQLPFFIQWLTLEHPSTDGKAISKIVKVEIAGDEKTISEWIGSDLEKAIGNDIEVEWVDASSNDGDSGIVAVHLQTPTGVIRLD
;
A
#
# COMPACT_ATOMS: atom_id res chain seq x y z
N MET A 1 4.75 -2.22 -15.25
CA MET A 1 4.35 -2.05 -13.84
C MET A 1 3.80 -0.65 -13.66
N ARG A 2 2.90 -0.44 -12.70
CA ARG A 2 2.32 0.86 -12.34
C ARG A 2 2.09 0.93 -10.84
N LEU A 3 2.02 2.13 -10.26
CA LEU A 3 1.53 2.31 -8.90
C LEU A 3 0.12 1.71 -8.78
N ASP A 4 -0.08 0.88 -7.77
CA ASP A 4 -1.37 0.27 -7.47
C ASP A 4 -2.03 0.98 -6.31
N HIS A 5 -1.31 1.05 -5.19
CA HIS A 5 -1.79 1.71 -3.98
C HIS A 5 -0.65 2.11 -3.06
N VAL A 6 -1.01 2.93 -2.07
CA VAL A 6 -0.24 3.19 -0.87
C VAL A 6 -0.96 2.55 0.32
N SER A 7 -0.19 2.00 1.27
CA SER A 7 -0.73 1.28 2.42
C SER A 7 -0.37 1.99 3.72
N TYR A 8 -1.39 2.24 4.54
CA TYR A 8 -1.32 2.92 5.83
C TYR A 8 -1.77 1.94 6.92
N VAL A 9 -0.98 1.82 7.97
CA VAL A 9 -1.27 0.91 9.09
C VAL A 9 -1.87 1.67 10.26
N THR A 10 -2.82 1.02 10.91
CA THR A 10 -3.39 1.47 12.19
C THR A 10 -3.62 0.24 13.08
N SER A 11 -3.79 0.46 14.38
CA SER A 11 -4.19 -0.60 15.30
C SER A 11 -5.67 -0.96 15.12
N HIS A 12 -6.07 -2.15 15.57
CA HIS A 12 -7.44 -2.62 15.40
C HIS A 12 -8.48 -1.70 16.08
N ASP A 13 -8.16 -1.21 17.27
CA ASP A 13 -8.99 -0.30 18.07
C ASP A 13 -9.12 1.10 17.44
N GLN A 14 -8.14 1.52 16.65
CA GLN A 14 -8.12 2.82 15.97
C GLN A 14 -8.66 2.76 14.54
N LEU A 15 -8.88 1.58 13.97
CA LEU A 15 -9.24 1.40 12.57
C LEU A 15 -10.43 2.27 12.14
N ALA A 16 -11.51 2.25 12.93
CA ALA A 16 -12.72 3.02 12.63
C ALA A 16 -12.46 4.54 12.66
N ASP A 17 -11.72 5.05 13.64
CA ASP A 17 -11.38 6.48 13.72
C ASP A 17 -10.49 6.90 12.54
N THR A 18 -9.45 6.11 12.25
CA THR A 18 -8.50 6.38 11.17
C THR A 18 -9.20 6.49 9.82
N VAL A 19 -10.08 5.53 9.47
CA VAL A 19 -10.79 5.57 8.17
C VAL A 19 -11.77 6.74 8.08
N GLN A 20 -12.44 7.10 9.18
CA GLN A 20 -13.35 8.26 9.21
C GLN A 20 -12.58 9.58 9.07
N ARG A 21 -11.50 9.74 9.81
CA ARG A 21 -10.64 10.93 9.78
C ARG A 21 -10.00 11.12 8.40
N LEU A 22 -9.38 10.07 7.86
CA LEU A 22 -8.76 10.14 6.52
C LEU A 22 -9.82 10.34 5.44
N GLY A 23 -10.95 9.63 5.51
CA GLY A 23 -12.04 9.79 4.56
C GLY A 23 -12.61 11.21 4.53
N SER A 24 -12.82 11.81 5.70
CA SER A 24 -13.27 13.21 5.81
C SER A 24 -12.28 14.20 5.20
N ARG A 25 -10.97 13.99 5.37
CA ARG A 25 -9.93 14.84 4.76
C ARG A 25 -9.86 14.66 3.24
N LEU A 26 -10.10 13.45 2.76
CA LEU A 26 -10.05 13.09 1.34
C LEU A 26 -11.36 13.36 0.59
N GLY A 27 -12.43 13.69 1.31
CA GLY A 27 -13.77 13.94 0.76
C GLY A 27 -14.52 12.69 0.31
N SER A 28 -14.03 11.50 0.62
CA SER A 28 -14.64 10.22 0.21
C SER A 28 -14.63 9.21 1.35
N ALA A 29 -15.61 8.31 1.36
CA ALA A 29 -15.68 7.25 2.36
C ALA A 29 -14.80 6.07 1.96
N PHE A 30 -14.17 5.44 2.94
CA PHE A 30 -13.55 4.14 2.77
C PHE A 30 -14.63 3.06 2.62
N VAL A 31 -14.33 2.05 1.81
CA VAL A 31 -15.12 0.83 1.66
C VAL A 31 -14.46 -0.30 2.44
N ASP A 32 -15.27 -1.11 3.12
CA ASP A 32 -14.78 -2.31 3.81
C ASP A 32 -14.19 -3.29 2.78
N GLY A 33 -12.87 -3.49 2.87
CA GLY A 33 -12.14 -4.42 2.01
C GLY A 33 -12.18 -5.86 2.54
N GLY A 34 -12.56 -6.07 3.80
CA GLY A 34 -12.71 -7.38 4.38
C GLY A 34 -11.42 -7.92 5.00
N VAL A 35 -11.38 -9.25 5.13
CA VAL A 35 -10.35 -9.95 5.90
C VAL A 35 -9.40 -10.67 4.95
N HIS A 36 -8.10 -10.62 5.27
CA HIS A 36 -7.02 -11.39 4.64
C HIS A 36 -6.74 -12.66 5.46
N PRO A 37 -7.37 -13.82 5.18
CA PRO A 37 -7.28 -14.97 6.07
C PRO A 37 -5.85 -15.51 6.19
N ARG A 38 -5.11 -15.52 5.07
CA ARG A 38 -3.71 -15.96 5.01
C ARG A 38 -2.74 -15.02 5.71
N PHE A 39 -3.11 -13.75 5.87
CA PHE A 39 -2.22 -12.74 6.43
C PHE A 39 -2.58 -12.31 7.85
N GLY A 40 -3.79 -12.64 8.32
CA GLY A 40 -4.26 -12.24 9.65
C GLY A 40 -4.45 -10.73 9.76
N THR A 41 -4.91 -10.07 8.70
CA THR A 41 -5.14 -8.62 8.67
C THR A 41 -6.52 -8.31 8.11
N ARG A 42 -7.01 -7.09 8.34
CA ARG A 42 -8.23 -6.54 7.73
C ARG A 42 -7.91 -5.17 7.16
N ASN A 43 -8.53 -4.83 6.03
CA ASN A 43 -8.37 -3.50 5.45
C ASN A 43 -9.71 -2.80 5.13
N PHE A 44 -9.57 -1.50 4.93
CA PHE A 44 -10.52 -0.62 4.29
C PHE A 44 -9.80 0.06 3.14
N THR A 45 -10.49 0.25 2.02
CA THR A 45 -9.90 0.84 0.81
C THR A 45 -10.67 2.07 0.36
N LEU A 46 -9.97 3.11 -0.08
CA LEU A 46 -10.57 4.31 -0.66
C LEU A 46 -10.12 4.44 -2.13
N PRO A 47 -11.04 4.38 -3.11
CA PRO A 47 -10.68 4.49 -4.52
C PRO A 47 -10.18 5.90 -4.86
N LEU A 48 -9.06 5.96 -5.57
CA LEU A 48 -8.46 7.19 -6.08
C LEU A 48 -8.51 7.18 -7.62
N GLN A 49 -8.31 8.35 -8.23
CA GLN A 49 -8.26 8.44 -9.69
C GLN A 49 -7.03 7.70 -10.23
N ASN A 50 -6.97 7.54 -11.55
CA ASN A 50 -5.90 6.83 -12.27
C ASN A 50 -5.79 5.33 -11.93
N GLY A 51 -6.85 4.76 -11.34
CA GLY A 51 -6.89 3.35 -10.98
C GLY A 51 -6.14 3.01 -9.70
N HIS A 52 -5.73 4.02 -8.92
CA HIS A 52 -5.06 3.82 -7.62
C HIS A 52 -6.07 3.70 -6.47
N TYR A 53 -5.60 3.29 -5.30
CA TYR A 53 -6.37 3.40 -4.06
C TYR A 53 -5.46 3.66 -2.84
N LEU A 54 -6.07 4.09 -1.74
CA LEU A 54 -5.44 4.11 -0.42
C LEU A 54 -5.96 2.92 0.38
N GLU A 55 -5.05 2.11 0.91
CA GLU A 55 -5.37 1.04 1.85
C GLU A 55 -5.10 1.51 3.27
N VAL A 56 -6.09 1.34 4.16
CA VAL A 56 -5.88 1.38 5.62
C VAL A 56 -6.03 -0.04 6.13
N VAL A 57 -4.96 -0.59 6.71
CA VAL A 57 -4.88 -1.99 7.15
C VAL A 57 -4.53 -2.09 8.63
N CYS A 58 -5.09 -3.07 9.32
CA CYS A 58 -4.74 -3.39 10.70
C CYS A 58 -4.48 -4.89 10.87
N PRO A 59 -3.68 -5.31 11.88
CA PRO A 59 -3.59 -6.70 12.25
C PRO A 59 -4.89 -7.17 12.91
N LEU A 60 -5.18 -8.46 12.77
CA LEU A 60 -6.20 -9.16 13.54
C LEU A 60 -5.53 -9.95 14.66
N ASP A 61 -6.27 -10.24 15.73
CA ASP A 61 -5.86 -11.22 16.73
C ASP A 61 -5.98 -12.64 16.15
N HIS A 62 -5.01 -13.01 15.33
CA HIS A 62 -4.99 -14.27 14.59
C HIS A 62 -3.54 -14.74 14.34
N PRO A 63 -3.20 -16.03 14.53
CA PRO A 63 -1.84 -16.54 14.36
C PRO A 63 -1.19 -16.30 12.98
N ALA A 64 -2.01 -16.05 11.96
CA ALA A 64 -1.53 -15.68 10.62
C ALA A 64 -0.82 -14.31 10.60
N ALA A 65 -1.20 -13.40 11.50
CA ALA A 65 -0.56 -12.10 11.66
C ALA A 65 0.91 -12.26 12.11
N ASP A 66 1.19 -13.26 12.95
CA ASP A 66 2.53 -13.52 13.47
C ASP A 66 3.39 -14.45 12.60
N SER A 67 2.80 -15.09 11.59
CA SER A 67 3.49 -16.10 10.78
C SER A 67 3.74 -15.64 9.34
N SER A 68 2.82 -14.88 8.74
CA SER A 68 2.98 -14.37 7.38
C SER A 68 3.89 -13.13 7.34
N PRO A 69 4.73 -12.95 6.29
CA PRO A 69 5.55 -11.74 6.16
C PRO A 69 4.74 -10.43 6.17
N PHE A 70 3.59 -10.41 5.48
CA PHE A 70 2.74 -9.22 5.43
C PHE A 70 2.06 -8.95 6.77
N GLY A 71 1.54 -9.99 7.43
CA GLY A 71 1.02 -9.90 8.79
C GLY A 71 2.04 -9.36 9.78
N LYS A 72 3.30 -9.81 9.71
CA LYS A 72 4.40 -9.31 10.55
C LYS A 72 4.70 -7.84 10.26
N ALA A 73 4.72 -7.43 9.00
CA ALA A 73 4.97 -6.04 8.61
C ALA A 73 3.88 -5.12 9.17
N VAL A 74 2.61 -5.49 9.01
CA VAL A 74 1.45 -4.76 9.54
C VAL A 74 1.46 -4.74 11.06
N SER A 75 1.69 -5.89 11.72
CA SER A 75 1.68 -5.99 13.19
C SER A 75 2.81 -5.18 13.81
N LYS A 76 4.02 -5.26 13.24
CA LYS A 76 5.17 -4.45 13.67
C LYS A 76 4.86 -2.96 13.53
N ARG A 77 4.36 -2.52 12.37
CA ARG A 77 4.04 -1.10 12.14
C ARG A 77 2.92 -0.60 13.05
N ALA A 78 1.90 -1.42 13.33
CA ALA A 78 0.86 -1.08 14.29
C ALA A 78 1.42 -0.93 15.72
N ALA A 79 2.34 -1.80 16.14
CA ALA A 79 3.01 -1.72 17.43
C ALA A 79 3.95 -0.49 17.54
N GLU A 80 4.46 0.02 16.42
CA GLU A 80 5.23 1.27 16.32
C GLU A 80 4.33 2.53 16.34
N GLY A 81 3.01 2.38 16.47
CA GLY A 81 2.05 3.50 16.52
C GLY A 81 1.27 3.74 15.22
N GLY A 82 1.44 2.88 14.22
CA GLY A 82 0.79 3.02 12.91
C GLY A 82 1.54 3.97 11.97
N GLY A 83 0.86 4.44 10.93
CA GLY A 83 1.43 5.31 9.91
C GLY A 83 1.63 4.61 8.56
N TRP A 84 2.29 5.30 7.62
CA TRP A 84 2.64 4.71 6.33
C TRP A 84 3.45 3.42 6.49
N LEU A 85 3.07 2.39 5.73
CA LEU A 85 3.77 1.11 5.68
C LEU A 85 4.63 1.01 4.42
N THR A 86 4.01 1.18 3.25
CA THR A 86 4.65 0.97 1.96
C THR A 86 3.77 1.48 0.81
N TRP A 87 4.28 1.32 -0.40
CA TRP A 87 3.64 1.54 -1.68
C TRP A 87 3.80 0.27 -2.52
N VAL A 88 2.88 0.06 -3.45
CA VAL A 88 2.74 -1.23 -4.13
C VAL A 88 2.67 -1.03 -5.63
N LEU A 89 3.41 -1.85 -6.37
CA LEU A 89 3.45 -1.80 -7.83
C LEU A 89 2.71 -2.99 -8.43
N ALA A 90 1.69 -2.73 -9.23
CA ALA A 90 1.00 -3.76 -9.99
C ALA A 90 1.76 -4.11 -11.28
N SER A 91 1.83 -5.40 -11.59
CA SER A 91 2.26 -5.95 -12.87
C SER A 91 1.15 -6.83 -13.47
N ASP A 92 1.00 -6.81 -14.79
CA ASP A 92 0.08 -7.71 -15.47
C ASP A 92 0.65 -9.15 -15.55
N ASP A 93 1.99 -9.27 -15.45
CA ASP A 93 2.71 -10.54 -15.32
C ASP A 93 3.83 -10.41 -14.28
N ILE A 94 3.73 -11.17 -13.19
CA ILE A 94 4.71 -11.17 -12.09
C ILE A 94 5.92 -12.09 -12.37
N SER A 95 5.85 -12.97 -13.36
CA SER A 95 6.85 -14.01 -13.63
C SER A 95 8.28 -13.46 -13.87
N PRO A 96 8.48 -12.32 -14.55
CA PRO A 96 9.81 -11.72 -14.68
C PRO A 96 10.38 -11.25 -13.34
N ILE A 97 9.52 -10.79 -12.42
CA ILE A 97 9.90 -10.35 -11.08
C ILE A 97 10.28 -11.57 -10.22
N GLU A 98 9.48 -12.63 -10.28
CA GLU A 98 9.79 -13.92 -9.62
C GLU A 98 11.16 -14.47 -10.06
N THR A 99 11.42 -14.42 -11.37
CA THR A 99 12.71 -14.87 -11.95
C THR A 99 13.87 -14.04 -11.43
N ARG A 100 13.72 -12.70 -11.40
CA ARG A 100 14.75 -11.78 -10.90
C ARG A 100 15.02 -11.97 -9.40
N LEU A 101 13.98 -12.23 -8.61
CA LEU A 101 14.08 -12.43 -7.17
C LEU A 101 14.41 -13.89 -6.78
N GLY A 102 14.45 -14.80 -7.74
CA GLY A 102 14.83 -16.20 -7.56
C GLY A 102 13.85 -17.03 -6.73
N ARG A 103 12.59 -16.59 -6.61
CA ARG A 103 11.56 -17.27 -5.81
C ARG A 103 10.15 -16.94 -6.30
N PRO A 104 9.16 -17.84 -6.10
CA PRO A 104 7.79 -17.59 -6.52
C PRO A 104 7.10 -16.53 -5.66
N ALA A 105 6.12 -15.86 -6.24
CA ALA A 105 5.17 -15.01 -5.54
C ALA A 105 4.22 -15.87 -4.70
N VAL A 106 3.67 -15.27 -3.65
CA VAL A 106 2.69 -15.90 -2.78
C VAL A 106 1.30 -15.43 -3.18
N GLU A 107 0.33 -16.35 -3.23
CA GLU A 107 -1.06 -16.00 -3.47
C GLU A 107 -1.72 -15.39 -2.22
N GLY A 108 -2.35 -14.24 -2.41
CA GLY A 108 -3.24 -13.58 -1.47
C GLY A 108 -4.69 -13.62 -1.93
N HIS A 109 -5.61 -13.58 -0.97
CA HIS A 109 -7.02 -13.35 -1.25
C HIS A 109 -7.69 -12.65 -0.08
N ARG A 110 -8.80 -11.98 -0.36
CA ARG A 110 -9.71 -11.43 0.65
C ARG A 110 -11.15 -11.59 0.22
N THR A 111 -12.00 -11.84 1.21
CA THR A 111 -13.46 -11.88 1.03
C THR A 111 -14.05 -10.57 1.53
N LYS A 112 -14.76 -9.87 0.65
CA LYS A 112 -15.51 -8.65 0.97
C LYS A 112 -16.78 -8.99 1.76
N PRO A 113 -17.37 -8.02 2.49
CA PRO A 113 -18.63 -8.24 3.19
C PRO A 113 -19.82 -8.63 2.28
N ASP A 114 -19.77 -8.26 1.00
CA ASP A 114 -20.77 -8.65 0.00
C ASP A 114 -20.56 -10.10 -0.54
N GLY A 115 -19.57 -10.82 -0.03
CA GLY A 115 -19.25 -12.19 -0.40
C GLY A 115 -18.39 -12.33 -1.65
N LYS A 116 -17.96 -11.22 -2.28
CA LYS A 116 -17.03 -11.27 -3.42
C LYS A 116 -15.62 -11.55 -2.92
N ASP A 117 -14.92 -12.43 -3.64
CA ASP A 117 -13.52 -12.75 -3.40
C ASP A 117 -12.63 -12.00 -4.39
N LEU A 118 -11.60 -11.34 -3.87
CA LEU A 118 -10.50 -10.79 -4.67
C LEU A 118 -9.26 -11.66 -4.45
N SER A 119 -8.49 -11.90 -5.50
CA SER A 119 -7.26 -12.68 -5.43
C SER A 119 -6.13 -12.06 -6.24
N TRP A 120 -4.91 -12.27 -5.77
CA TRP A 120 -3.69 -11.72 -6.36
C TRP A 120 -2.48 -12.61 -6.03
N LYS A 121 -1.37 -12.37 -6.73
CA LYS A 121 -0.03 -12.82 -6.35
C LYS A 121 0.74 -11.62 -5.78
N GLN A 122 1.63 -11.86 -4.83
CA GLN A 122 2.50 -10.82 -4.28
C GLN A 122 3.93 -11.31 -4.00
N ILE A 123 4.92 -10.43 -4.19
CA ILE A 123 6.34 -10.70 -3.91
C ILE A 123 7.05 -9.39 -3.53
N GLY A 124 8.08 -9.46 -2.68
CA GLY A 124 8.84 -8.28 -2.23
C GLY A 124 8.64 -7.89 -0.75
N ILE A 125 7.70 -8.54 -0.05
CA ILE A 125 7.38 -8.21 1.35
C ILE A 125 8.55 -8.53 2.31
N LEU A 126 9.40 -9.50 1.98
CA LEU A 126 10.59 -9.80 2.79
C LEU A 126 11.62 -8.66 2.73
N GLU A 127 11.75 -8.02 1.58
CA GLU A 127 12.63 -6.86 1.40
C GLU A 127 12.05 -5.63 2.09
N LEU A 128 10.74 -5.41 2.00
CA LEU A 128 10.04 -4.37 2.76
C LEU A 128 10.30 -4.47 4.28
N LEU A 129 10.34 -5.67 4.84
CA LEU A 129 10.62 -5.88 6.27
C LEU A 129 12.04 -5.44 6.67
N THR A 130 12.96 -5.39 5.71
CA THR A 130 14.36 -5.01 5.91
C THR A 130 14.60 -3.54 5.58
N ASP A 131 13.95 -3.03 4.55
CA ASP A 131 14.07 -1.65 4.07
C ASP A 131 12.71 -1.11 3.61
N LYS A 132 12.19 -0.13 4.36
CA LYS A 132 10.84 0.41 4.22
C LYS A 132 10.63 1.23 2.94
N GLN A 133 11.70 1.66 2.28
CA GLN A 133 11.60 2.37 0.99
C GLN A 133 11.20 1.45 -0.16
N LEU A 134 11.44 0.14 -0.03
CA LEU A 134 11.25 -0.81 -1.12
C LEU A 134 9.76 -1.17 -1.27
N PRO A 135 9.13 -0.88 -2.43
CA PRO A 135 7.78 -1.34 -2.69
C PRO A 135 7.76 -2.85 -2.86
N PHE A 136 6.61 -3.47 -2.59
CA PHE A 136 6.37 -4.84 -3.06
C PHE A 136 5.51 -4.84 -4.33
N PHE A 137 5.48 -5.98 -5.02
CA PHE A 137 4.81 -6.14 -6.30
C PHE A 137 3.59 -7.02 -6.15
N ILE A 138 2.54 -6.72 -6.91
CA ILE A 138 1.36 -7.56 -7.03
C ILE A 138 0.98 -7.83 -8.47
N GLN A 139 0.26 -8.93 -8.68
CA GLN A 139 -0.50 -9.19 -9.89
C GLN A 139 -1.91 -9.58 -9.49
N TRP A 140 -2.90 -8.78 -9.88
CA TRP A 140 -4.31 -9.11 -9.68
C TRP A 140 -4.71 -10.32 -10.54
N LEU A 141 -5.48 -11.24 -9.94
CA LEU A 141 -6.02 -12.41 -10.61
C LEU A 141 -7.54 -12.31 -10.82
N THR A 142 -8.17 -11.28 -10.24
CA THR A 142 -9.58 -10.92 -10.42
C THR A 142 -9.74 -9.63 -11.22
N LEU A 143 -10.88 -9.47 -11.89
CA LEU A 143 -11.20 -8.23 -12.62
C LEU A 143 -11.67 -7.12 -11.67
N GLU A 144 -12.33 -7.49 -10.57
CA GLU A 144 -12.68 -6.58 -9.48
C GLU A 144 -11.41 -6.00 -8.87
N HIS A 145 -11.42 -4.67 -8.68
CA HIS A 145 -10.25 -3.93 -8.23
C HIS A 145 -10.67 -2.82 -7.24
N PRO A 146 -9.94 -2.57 -6.14
CA PRO A 146 -10.37 -1.62 -5.11
C PRO A 146 -10.53 -0.18 -5.60
N SER A 147 -9.80 0.21 -6.66
CA SER A 147 -9.96 1.53 -7.27
C SER A 147 -11.30 1.76 -7.98
N THR A 148 -12.11 0.71 -8.15
CA THR A 148 -13.48 0.80 -8.70
C THR A 148 -14.57 0.63 -7.63
N ASP A 149 -14.19 0.44 -6.36
CA ASP A 149 -15.12 0.24 -5.23
C ASP A 149 -15.75 1.56 -4.75
N GLY A 150 -16.33 2.34 -5.66
CA GLY A 150 -17.01 3.61 -5.35
C GLY A 150 -16.61 4.72 -6.30
N LYS A 151 -16.70 5.98 -5.84
CA LYS A 151 -16.38 7.15 -6.66
C LYS A 151 -15.00 7.71 -6.30
N ALA A 152 -14.06 7.56 -7.23
CA ALA A 152 -12.75 8.18 -7.17
C ALA A 152 -12.82 9.70 -7.42
N ILE A 153 -12.73 10.51 -6.37
CA ILE A 153 -12.76 11.98 -6.45
C ILE A 153 -11.44 12.67 -6.10
N SER A 154 -10.49 11.90 -5.56
CA SER A 154 -9.18 12.36 -5.13
C SER A 154 -8.09 11.58 -5.85
N LYS A 155 -6.90 12.15 -6.01
CA LYS A 155 -5.78 11.52 -6.71
C LYS A 155 -4.45 11.80 -6.01
N ILE A 156 -3.52 10.85 -6.10
CA ILE A 156 -2.14 11.05 -5.65
C ILE A 156 -1.47 12.02 -6.62
N VAL A 157 -0.75 13.02 -6.10
CA VAL A 157 -0.01 14.00 -6.91
C VAL A 157 1.47 14.09 -6.52
N LYS A 158 1.82 13.72 -5.29
CA LYS A 158 3.21 13.65 -4.84
C LYS A 158 3.39 12.60 -3.75
N VAL A 159 4.55 11.96 -3.70
CA VAL A 159 4.98 11.10 -2.60
C VAL A 159 6.32 11.61 -2.08
N GLU A 160 6.40 11.85 -0.77
CA GLU A 160 7.65 12.14 -0.07
C GLU A 160 8.25 10.81 0.42
N ILE A 161 9.48 10.50 0.01
CA ILE A 161 10.17 9.25 0.35
C ILE A 161 11.49 9.58 1.04
N ALA A 162 11.65 9.08 2.27
CA ALA A 162 12.93 8.97 2.94
C ALA A 162 13.68 7.78 2.33
N GLY A 163 14.64 8.03 1.46
CA GLY A 163 15.31 6.96 0.73
C GLY A 163 16.22 7.44 -0.39
N ASP A 164 16.61 6.50 -1.23
CA ASP A 164 17.52 6.69 -2.35
C ASP A 164 16.88 6.19 -3.65
N GLU A 165 16.77 7.09 -4.62
CA GLU A 165 16.18 6.82 -5.94
C GLU A 165 16.84 5.65 -6.65
N LYS A 166 18.16 5.57 -6.55
CA LYS A 166 18.94 4.54 -7.21
C LYS A 166 18.63 3.17 -6.63
N THR A 167 18.61 3.05 -5.31
CA THR A 167 18.25 1.82 -4.60
C THR A 167 16.86 1.33 -4.99
N ILE A 168 15.87 2.24 -5.02
CA ILE A 168 14.51 1.91 -5.44
C ILE A 168 14.46 1.50 -6.92
N SER A 169 15.13 2.23 -7.81
CA SER A 169 15.13 1.93 -9.25
C SER A 169 15.80 0.58 -9.56
N GLU A 170 16.91 0.28 -8.89
CA GLU A 170 17.58 -1.03 -8.96
C GLU A 170 16.65 -2.15 -8.46
N TRP A 171 15.93 -1.91 -7.37
CA TRP A 171 14.97 -2.86 -6.83
C TRP A 171 13.77 -3.10 -7.74
N ILE A 172 13.20 -2.06 -8.34
CA ILE A 172 12.08 -2.18 -9.27
C ILE A 172 12.55 -2.88 -10.55
N GLY A 173 13.79 -2.64 -10.98
CA GLY A 173 14.32 -3.13 -12.24
C GLY A 173 13.77 -2.36 -13.45
N SER A 174 13.28 -1.15 -13.22
CA SER A 174 12.84 -0.20 -14.25
C SER A 174 12.97 1.24 -13.74
N ASP A 175 12.83 2.22 -14.64
CA ASP A 175 12.80 3.63 -14.25
C ASP A 175 11.65 3.89 -13.26
N LEU A 176 11.96 4.54 -12.14
CA LEU A 176 10.99 4.87 -11.09
C LEU A 176 9.82 5.70 -11.63
N GLU A 177 10.11 6.73 -12.42
CA GLU A 177 9.10 7.63 -12.99
C GLU A 177 8.04 6.86 -13.81
N LYS A 178 8.48 5.86 -14.57
CA LYS A 178 7.57 4.98 -15.34
C LYS A 178 6.74 4.07 -14.44
N ALA A 179 7.31 3.60 -13.34
CA ALA A 179 6.63 2.70 -12.41
C ALA A 179 5.63 3.44 -11.53
N ILE A 180 5.96 4.63 -11.04
CA ILE A 180 5.07 5.42 -10.17
C ILE A 180 4.01 6.18 -10.97
N GLY A 181 4.36 6.64 -12.18
CA GLY A 181 3.50 7.43 -13.07
C GLY A 181 4.01 8.86 -13.21
N ASN A 182 4.09 9.35 -14.46
CA ASN A 182 4.68 10.65 -14.79
C ASN A 182 3.89 11.86 -14.23
N ASP A 183 2.68 11.65 -13.72
CA ASP A 183 1.84 12.68 -13.10
C ASP A 183 1.93 12.71 -11.57
N ILE A 184 2.81 11.89 -10.98
CA ILE A 184 3.11 11.85 -9.55
C ILE A 184 4.55 12.30 -9.33
N GLU A 185 4.71 13.40 -8.60
CA GLU A 185 6.03 13.88 -8.18
C GLU A 185 6.59 12.98 -7.08
N VAL A 186 7.90 12.70 -7.11
CA VAL A 186 8.63 12.06 -6.01
C VAL A 186 9.57 13.09 -5.40
N GLU A 187 9.36 13.37 -4.11
CA GLU A 187 10.25 14.21 -3.33
C GLU A 187 11.11 13.35 -2.40
N TRP A 188 12.42 13.47 -2.55
CA TRP A 188 13.39 12.77 -1.72
C TRP A 188 13.68 13.58 -0.46
N VAL A 189 13.48 12.97 0.70
CA VAL A 189 13.76 13.59 1.99
C VAL A 189 14.82 12.77 2.75
N ASP A 190 15.53 13.43 3.67
CA ASP A 190 16.55 12.77 4.48
C ASP A 190 15.87 11.88 5.54
N ALA A 191 16.41 10.68 5.80
CA ALA A 191 15.86 9.76 6.81
C ALA A 191 15.82 10.37 8.22
N SER A 192 16.68 11.34 8.54
CA SER A 192 16.61 12.09 9.80
C SER A 192 15.32 12.89 9.98
N SER A 193 14.61 13.19 8.90
CA SER A 193 13.26 13.79 8.94
C SER A 193 12.13 12.77 9.17
N ASN A 194 12.48 11.48 9.24
CA ASN A 194 11.57 10.34 9.42
C ASN A 194 12.08 9.39 10.52
N ASP A 195 12.47 9.94 11.68
CA ASP A 195 12.98 9.19 12.84
C ASP A 195 14.19 8.28 12.56
N GLY A 196 14.93 8.57 11.48
CA GLY A 196 16.06 7.76 11.02
C GLY A 196 15.66 6.55 10.15
N ASP A 197 14.37 6.36 9.88
CA ASP A 197 13.85 5.28 9.04
C ASP A 197 13.70 5.70 7.57
N SER A 198 13.85 4.74 6.67
CA SER A 198 13.47 4.89 5.26
C SER A 198 11.97 4.68 5.05
N GLY A 199 11.45 4.98 3.86
CA GLY A 199 10.05 4.74 3.49
C GLY A 199 9.26 6.00 3.14
N ILE A 200 7.94 5.83 2.98
CA ILE A 200 7.03 6.95 2.72
C ILE A 200 6.95 7.80 3.98
N VAL A 201 7.22 9.10 3.81
CA VAL A 201 7.04 10.12 4.86
C VAL A 201 5.69 10.78 4.73
N ALA A 202 5.26 11.09 3.51
CA ALA A 202 3.95 11.64 3.27
C ALA A 202 3.43 11.35 1.85
N VAL A 203 2.12 11.36 1.71
CA VAL A 203 1.43 11.32 0.41
C VAL A 203 0.60 12.58 0.26
N HIS A 204 0.77 13.26 -0.87
CA HIS A 204 -0.05 14.42 -1.21
C HIS A 204 -1.17 14.00 -2.14
N LEU A 205 -2.38 14.35 -1.76
CA LEU A 205 -3.58 14.03 -2.52
C LEU A 205 -4.30 15.29 -2.93
N GLN A 206 -4.54 15.43 -4.24
CA GLN A 206 -5.47 16.43 -4.75
C GLN A 206 -6.90 15.96 -4.43
N THR A 207 -7.64 16.81 -3.73
CA THR A 207 -9.06 16.64 -3.38
C THR A 207 -9.89 17.74 -4.05
N PRO A 208 -11.24 17.69 -4.01
CA PRO A 208 -12.09 18.78 -4.51
C PRO A 208 -11.84 20.13 -3.83
N THR A 209 -11.27 20.15 -2.62
CA THR A 209 -11.04 21.37 -1.83
C THR A 209 -9.59 21.85 -1.84
N GLY A 210 -8.69 21.15 -2.53
CA GLY A 210 -7.26 21.48 -2.61
C GLY A 210 -6.36 20.26 -2.40
N VAL A 211 -5.04 20.50 -2.41
CA VAL A 211 -4.04 19.47 -2.11
C VAL A 211 -3.91 19.33 -0.60
N ILE A 212 -3.99 18.10 -0.11
CA ILE A 212 -3.72 17.75 1.29
C ILE A 212 -2.42 16.94 1.37
N ARG A 213 -1.63 17.19 2.42
CA ARG A 213 -0.50 16.34 2.80
C ARG A 213 -0.94 15.38 3.91
N LEU A 214 -0.76 14.08 3.71
CA LEU A 214 -1.02 13.03 4.70
C LEU A 214 0.31 12.42 5.17
N ASP A 215 0.61 12.51 6.46
CA ASP A 215 1.76 11.91 7.16
C ASP A 215 1.37 10.68 8.00
#